data_AF-A0A9W4SH28-F1
#
_entry.id   AF-A0A9W4SH28-F1
#
_cell.length_a   1.000
_cell.length_b   1.000
_cell.length_c   1.000
_cell.angle_alpha   90.00
_cell.angle_beta   90.00
_cell.angle_gamma   90.00
#
_symmetry.space_group_name_H-M   'P 1'
#
loop_
_entity.id
_entity.type
_entity.pdbx_description
1 polymer ?
#
loop_
_entity_poly.entity_id
_entity_poly.type
_entity_poly.pdbx_seq_one_letter_code
_entity_poly.pdbx_strand_id
1 'polypeptide(L)'
;MEFDGPGVHSSKEFQINVILEYFSEPIRYPPEARMQDNITFEMFVNICYHLPPKDLLMLACVCKHFRNMLDGNIFYISWDIWKSSRERFTPFKDMGPPNGLNEQKFARLLKFENGCEFCKRTSERIQIYWIACVRSCKECLHKRAKSRQELEIGWKIESEVFTGTPHIVPCPDDDGITPYYWVPHIISSQSVLGVNIVKRGEWTAKKKQEIQVVIDESLERYHWVTRCWQEQLKDQKDHLHAALQMFCDRFTSYTPEMLLKHSAISKMSANLEINPFVRQDWDNFQLNLIEALKSKPLSNHLVNSTSAAPTRTFNFEDNRKRERESEINIMSARVKTLKIQDEQPARKEFSHVYQKPQKSKVNNNLKLPQNYSSSSSSSNSTQLVRNRFTTPWTNVSSQPTINHPPIQPNQVVQYDAAPNNRLILNRRNEIVKYLKLVALGVKQRKRSTKSVPYTIGIHDKLFQFLPFCSSFITPPEPPPNTFEAGGYYKREFVFDFIIPNLQREAIMLSVSTTELTQHHILEVEGAINHYLDVHPVFKCRLCPDFNPSIIRKMRNHLREVHALFADRDFAKLYVDPDAVINFLHFAFVPEINYLK
;
A
#
# COMPACT_ATOMS: atom_id res chain seq x y z
N MET A 1 18.03 -18.08 -57.41
CA MET A 1 17.47 -19.20 -56.64
C MET A 1 18.43 -19.42 -55.49
N GLU A 2 18.33 -18.61 -54.45
CA GLU A 2 19.19 -18.65 -53.26
C GLU A 2 18.26 -18.59 -52.06
N PHE A 3 18.36 -19.62 -51.22
CA PHE A 3 17.65 -19.76 -49.95
C PHE A 3 18.59 -19.23 -48.86
N ASP A 4 18.27 -18.07 -48.29
CA ASP A 4 18.86 -17.61 -47.03
C ASP A 4 18.05 -18.17 -45.86
N GLY A 5 18.70 -19.00 -45.04
CA GLY A 5 18.12 -19.56 -43.81
C GLY A 5 18.14 -18.55 -42.66
N PRO A 6 17.23 -18.67 -41.67
CA PRO A 6 17.16 -17.73 -40.56
C PRO A 6 18.28 -17.99 -39.54
N GLY A 7 18.95 -16.91 -39.16
CA GLY A 7 20.09 -16.88 -38.27
C GLY A 7 19.83 -17.46 -36.89
N VAL A 8 20.82 -18.21 -36.43
CA VAL A 8 21.00 -18.72 -35.07
C VAL A 8 21.24 -17.53 -34.13
N HIS A 9 20.17 -16.91 -33.64
CA HIS A 9 20.24 -16.05 -32.46
C HIS A 9 20.35 -16.92 -31.19
N SER A 10 21.60 -17.30 -30.91
CA SER A 10 22.24 -17.45 -29.60
C SER A 10 21.41 -18.02 -28.43
N SER A 11 21.57 -19.33 -28.22
CA SER A 11 21.25 -20.09 -27.00
C SER A 11 21.72 -19.42 -25.68
N LYS A 12 22.68 -18.48 -25.71
CA LYS A 12 23.18 -17.78 -24.52
C LYS A 12 22.21 -16.76 -23.95
N GLU A 13 21.41 -16.06 -24.76
CA GLU A 13 20.40 -15.11 -24.25
C GLU A 13 19.27 -15.83 -23.52
N PHE A 14 18.85 -16.99 -24.03
CA PHE A 14 17.86 -17.83 -23.37
C PHE A 14 18.37 -18.37 -22.03
N GLN A 15 19.64 -18.80 -21.95
CA GLN A 15 20.23 -19.25 -20.69
C GLN A 15 20.39 -18.11 -19.67
N ILE A 16 20.77 -16.91 -20.11
CA ILE A 16 20.84 -15.74 -19.22
C ILE A 16 19.45 -15.39 -18.68
N ASN A 17 18.41 -15.41 -19.52
CA ASN A 17 17.05 -15.14 -19.08
C ASN A 17 16.54 -16.18 -18.08
N VAL A 18 16.80 -17.48 -18.30
CA VAL A 18 16.44 -18.55 -17.35
C VAL A 18 17.22 -18.43 -16.03
N ILE A 19 18.50 -18.04 -16.08
CA ILE A 19 19.31 -17.79 -14.89
C ILE A 19 18.82 -16.57 -14.13
N LEU A 20 18.48 -15.48 -14.82
CA LEU A 20 17.91 -14.27 -14.21
C LEU A 20 16.51 -14.54 -13.63
N GLU A 21 15.71 -15.36 -14.30
CA GLU A 21 14.40 -15.81 -13.83
C GLU A 21 14.55 -16.64 -12.54
N TYR A 22 15.48 -17.60 -12.52
CA TYR A 22 15.84 -18.37 -11.32
C TYR A 22 16.36 -17.47 -10.18
N PHE A 23 17.20 -16.47 -10.49
CA PHE A 23 17.64 -15.47 -9.51
C PHE A 23 16.58 -14.42 -9.17
N SER A 24 15.45 -14.39 -9.85
CA SER A 24 14.31 -13.52 -9.54
C SER A 24 13.27 -14.23 -8.67
N GLU A 25 13.19 -15.57 -8.70
CA GLU A 25 12.26 -16.33 -7.87
C GLU A 25 12.57 -16.18 -6.36
N PRO A 26 11.55 -15.95 -5.52
CA PRO A 26 11.74 -15.93 -4.07
C PRO A 26 12.23 -17.29 -3.57
N ILE A 27 13.39 -17.35 -2.92
CA ILE A 27 13.86 -18.56 -2.24
C ILE A 27 12.88 -18.87 -1.10
N ARG A 28 12.21 -20.02 -1.17
CA ARG A 28 11.28 -20.52 -0.13
C ARG A 28 11.99 -21.60 0.68
N TYR A 29 12.06 -21.43 2.00
CA TYR A 29 12.63 -22.42 2.91
C TYR A 29 11.50 -23.27 3.48
N PRO A 30 11.59 -24.62 3.39
CA PRO A 30 10.82 -25.50 4.26
C PRO A 30 11.16 -25.20 5.73
N PRO A 31 10.21 -25.33 6.67
CA PRO A 31 10.45 -25.12 8.10
C PRO A 31 11.62 -25.97 8.65
N GLU A 32 11.88 -27.14 8.06
CA GLU A 32 12.96 -28.04 8.50
C GLU A 32 14.34 -27.75 7.87
N ALA A 33 14.44 -26.78 6.95
CA ALA A 33 15.69 -26.49 6.25
C ALA A 33 16.62 -25.58 7.08
N ARG A 34 17.90 -25.94 7.13
CA ARG A 34 18.96 -25.11 7.71
C ARG A 34 19.40 -24.05 6.69
N MET A 35 19.51 -22.80 7.14
CA MET A 35 19.92 -21.68 6.28
C MET A 35 21.44 -21.63 6.08
N GLN A 36 22.16 -22.01 7.13
CA GLN A 36 23.59 -22.30 7.24
C GLN A 36 23.71 -23.41 8.29
N ASP A 37 24.82 -24.15 8.33
CA ASP A 37 24.97 -25.42 9.07
C ASP A 37 24.51 -25.39 10.55
N ASN A 38 24.42 -24.20 11.17
CA ASN A 38 24.10 -23.98 12.58
C ASN A 38 22.88 -23.06 12.89
N ILE A 39 22.17 -22.49 11.90
CA ILE A 39 20.98 -21.62 12.17
C ILE A 39 19.76 -22.15 11.43
N THR A 40 18.74 -22.57 12.20
CA THR A 40 17.43 -22.98 11.67
C THR A 40 16.56 -21.74 11.38
N PHE A 41 15.53 -21.92 10.56
CA PHE A 41 14.54 -20.87 10.32
C PHE A 41 13.87 -20.38 11.61
N GLU A 42 13.54 -21.30 12.53
CA GLU A 42 12.98 -20.96 13.83
C GLU A 42 13.94 -20.13 14.70
N MET A 43 15.22 -20.51 14.76
CA MET A 43 16.24 -19.71 15.45
C MET A 43 16.36 -18.31 14.85
N PHE A 44 16.37 -18.20 13.52
CA PHE A 44 16.40 -16.92 12.82
C PHE A 44 15.21 -16.03 13.19
N VAL A 45 13.99 -16.59 13.15
CA VAL A 45 12.76 -15.88 13.54
C VAL A 45 12.85 -15.40 14.99
N ASN A 46 13.28 -16.28 15.91
CA ASN A 46 13.43 -15.94 17.32
C ASN A 46 14.46 -14.82 17.53
N ILE A 47 15.59 -14.84 16.83
CA ILE A 47 16.55 -13.73 16.83
C ILE A 47 15.87 -12.44 16.38
N CYS A 48 15.12 -12.48 15.27
CA CYS A 48 14.49 -11.30 14.69
C CYS A 48 13.44 -10.64 15.61
N TYR A 49 12.74 -11.39 16.46
CA TYR A 49 11.81 -10.83 17.46
C TYR A 49 12.50 -9.96 18.53
N HIS A 50 13.83 -10.02 18.62
CA HIS A 50 14.64 -9.24 19.54
C HIS A 50 15.49 -8.17 18.84
N LEU A 51 15.29 -7.95 17.54
CA LEU A 51 16.01 -6.91 16.80
C LEU A 51 15.17 -5.64 16.64
N PRO A 52 15.77 -4.43 16.77
CA PRO A 52 15.11 -3.18 16.45
C PRO A 52 14.88 -3.03 14.93
N PRO A 53 13.95 -2.17 14.48
CA PRO A 53 13.63 -2.06 13.06
C PRO A 53 14.82 -1.67 12.19
N LYS A 54 15.76 -0.90 12.73
CA LYS A 54 17.02 -0.53 12.07
C LYS A 54 17.83 -1.76 11.66
N ASP A 55 17.97 -2.71 12.57
CA ASP A 55 18.79 -3.90 12.38
C ASP A 55 18.11 -4.89 11.45
N LEU A 56 16.79 -5.05 11.58
CA LEU A 56 16.00 -5.82 10.61
C LEU A 56 16.13 -5.26 9.18
N LEU A 57 16.12 -3.93 9.04
CA LEU A 57 16.31 -3.28 7.74
C LEU A 57 17.70 -3.50 7.18
N MET A 58 18.74 -3.46 8.03
CA MET A 58 20.11 -3.79 7.61
C MET A 58 20.22 -5.26 7.23
N LEU A 59 19.65 -6.16 8.02
CA LEU A 59 19.66 -7.60 7.77
C LEU A 59 18.99 -7.96 6.45
N ALA A 60 17.87 -7.30 6.12
CA ALA A 60 17.20 -7.42 4.82
C ALA A 60 18.06 -6.93 3.63
N CYS A 61 19.12 -6.15 3.87
CA CYS A 61 20.05 -5.69 2.84
C CYS A 61 21.29 -6.61 2.71
N VAL A 62 21.58 -7.47 3.69
CA VAL A 62 22.79 -8.31 3.69
C VAL A 62 22.75 -9.36 2.58
N CYS A 63 21.64 -10.07 2.42
CA CYS A 63 21.48 -11.06 1.35
C CYS A 63 20.01 -11.24 0.95
N LYS A 64 19.80 -11.79 -0.27
CA LYS A 64 18.45 -12.08 -0.80
C LYS A 64 17.65 -13.00 0.14
N HIS A 65 18.32 -13.89 0.85
CA HIS A 65 17.67 -14.83 1.74
C HIS A 65 17.03 -14.14 2.95
N PHE A 66 17.79 -13.34 3.71
CA PHE A 66 17.25 -12.54 4.81
C PHE A 66 16.19 -11.56 4.32
N ARG A 67 16.40 -10.93 3.16
CA ARG A 67 15.41 -10.06 2.53
C ARG A 67 14.07 -10.77 2.35
N ASN A 68 14.09 -11.98 1.80
CA ASN A 68 12.89 -12.75 1.52
C ASN A 68 12.19 -13.19 2.81
N MET A 69 12.93 -13.64 3.83
CA MET A 69 12.34 -14.04 5.11
C MET A 69 11.73 -12.88 5.90
N LEU A 70 12.26 -11.67 5.69
CA LEU A 70 11.75 -10.42 6.25
C LEU A 70 10.79 -9.70 5.30
N ASP A 71 10.29 -10.37 4.26
CA ASP A 71 9.27 -9.86 3.35
C ASP A 71 7.91 -10.50 3.67
N GLY A 72 6.98 -9.67 4.15
CA GLY A 72 5.61 -10.10 4.48
C GLY A 72 4.81 -10.64 3.30
N ASN A 73 5.23 -10.36 2.05
CA ASN A 73 4.60 -10.94 0.87
C ASN A 73 5.03 -12.39 0.62
N ILE A 74 6.17 -12.80 1.17
CA ILE A 74 6.75 -14.14 0.99
C ILE A 74 6.46 -14.99 2.23
N PHE A 75 6.74 -14.46 3.44
CA PHE A 75 6.50 -15.16 4.69
C PHE A 75 5.63 -14.32 5.63
N TYR A 76 4.46 -14.86 5.99
CA TYR A 76 3.50 -14.16 6.85
C TYR A 76 4.09 -13.78 8.22
N ILE A 77 4.97 -14.62 8.76
CA ILE A 77 5.60 -14.40 10.08
C ILE A 77 6.45 -13.12 10.11
N SER A 78 6.90 -12.64 8.95
CA SER A 78 7.60 -11.37 8.84
C SER A 78 6.74 -10.21 9.37
N TRP A 79 5.42 -10.26 9.18
CA TRP A 79 4.52 -9.23 9.71
C TRP A 79 4.61 -9.15 11.23
N ASP A 80 4.55 -10.29 11.92
CA ASP A 80 4.67 -10.36 13.39
C ASP A 80 6.06 -9.92 13.87
N ILE A 81 7.12 -10.26 13.13
CA ILE A 81 8.50 -9.80 13.42
C ILE A 81 8.57 -8.28 13.38
N TRP A 82 8.12 -7.65 12.28
CA TRP A 82 8.17 -6.19 12.12
C TRP A 82 7.29 -5.47 13.14
N LYS A 83 6.08 -5.98 13.38
CA LYS A 83 5.17 -5.45 14.39
C LYS A 83 5.79 -5.52 15.79
N SER A 84 6.27 -6.68 16.19
CA SER A 84 6.91 -6.88 17.51
C SER A 84 8.14 -6.00 17.67
N SER A 85 8.94 -5.86 16.62
CA SER A 85 10.10 -4.98 16.60
C SER A 85 9.72 -3.51 16.80
N ARG A 86 8.68 -3.04 16.11
CA ARG A 86 8.13 -1.68 16.29
C ARG A 86 7.63 -1.47 17.70
N GLU A 87 6.83 -2.39 18.22
CA GLU A 87 6.22 -2.31 19.54
C GLU A 87 7.24 -2.30 20.69
N ARG A 88 8.36 -3.02 20.53
CA ARG A 88 9.40 -3.15 21.56
C ARG A 88 10.45 -2.04 21.51
N PHE A 89 10.83 -1.59 20.32
CA PHE A 89 12.06 -0.79 20.14
C PHE A 89 11.83 0.62 19.64
N THR A 90 10.57 1.06 19.49
CA THR A 90 10.28 2.41 19.00
C THR A 90 9.28 3.12 19.89
N PRO A 91 9.29 4.47 19.94
CA PRO A 91 8.21 5.23 20.56
C PRO A 91 6.88 5.05 19.81
N PHE A 92 6.91 4.43 18.63
CA PHE A 92 5.76 4.27 17.74
C PHE A 92 4.94 2.99 17.99
N LYS A 93 4.97 2.46 19.22
CA LYS A 93 4.45 1.13 19.57
C LYS A 93 2.95 0.97 19.32
N ASP A 94 2.15 1.98 19.71
CA ASP A 94 0.69 1.88 19.66
C ASP A 94 0.11 2.20 18.28
N MET A 95 0.95 2.48 17.26
CA MET A 95 0.46 3.09 16.03
C MET A 95 -0.03 2.14 14.92
N GLY A 96 0.54 1.00 14.57
CA GLY A 96 0.08 0.22 13.40
C GLY A 96 0.21 0.92 12.03
N PRO A 97 0.37 0.16 10.93
CA PRO A 97 0.52 0.76 9.61
C PRO A 97 -0.80 1.35 9.08
N PRO A 98 -0.75 2.39 8.22
CA PRO A 98 -1.90 2.82 7.42
C PRO A 98 -2.44 1.72 6.51
N ASN A 99 -3.70 1.84 6.13
CA ASN A 99 -4.34 0.92 5.19
C ASN A 99 -3.54 0.82 3.87
N GLY A 100 -3.26 -0.40 3.42
CA GLY A 100 -2.47 -0.68 2.21
C GLY A 100 -0.95 -0.49 2.37
N LEU A 101 -0.46 -0.15 3.57
CA LEU A 101 0.97 -0.12 3.88
C LEU A 101 1.34 -1.34 4.74
N ASN A 102 2.34 -2.12 4.32
CA ASN A 102 2.82 -3.23 5.14
C ASN A 102 3.75 -2.75 6.27
N GLU A 103 3.90 -3.57 7.32
CA GLU A 103 4.74 -3.27 8.50
C GLU A 103 6.20 -2.96 8.13
N GLN A 104 6.77 -3.61 7.11
CA GLN A 104 8.15 -3.33 6.68
C GLN A 104 8.30 -1.92 6.09
N LYS A 105 7.39 -1.52 5.19
CA LYS A 105 7.37 -0.16 4.60
C LYS A 105 7.09 0.87 5.68
N PHE A 106 6.18 0.56 6.60
CA PHE A 106 5.87 1.42 7.74
C PHE A 106 7.08 1.62 8.66
N ALA A 107 7.81 0.56 8.99
CA ALA A 107 9.06 0.63 9.75
C ALA A 107 10.12 1.52 9.06
N ARG A 108 10.21 1.47 7.71
CA ARG A 108 11.10 2.39 6.96
C ARG A 108 10.67 3.84 7.07
N LEU A 109 9.36 4.09 7.03
CA LEU A 109 8.78 5.43 7.10
C LEU A 109 9.08 6.07 8.47
N LEU A 110 8.95 5.29 9.55
CA LEU A 110 9.21 5.71 10.92
C LEU A 110 10.70 5.92 11.27
N LYS A 111 11.64 5.57 10.38
CA LYS A 111 13.08 5.69 10.63
C LYS A 111 13.62 7.11 10.46
N PHE A 112 13.23 8.04 11.35
CA PHE A 112 13.60 9.45 11.30
C PHE A 112 15.11 9.72 11.25
N GLU A 113 15.94 8.82 11.81
CA GLU A 113 17.41 8.89 11.75
C GLU A 113 17.96 8.97 10.31
N ASN A 114 17.25 8.40 9.34
CA ASN A 114 17.68 8.38 7.93
C ASN A 114 17.40 9.72 7.21
N GLY A 115 16.85 10.73 7.88
CA GLY A 115 16.55 12.03 7.30
C GLY A 115 15.47 11.97 6.20
N CYS A 116 15.43 12.98 5.34
CA CYS A 116 14.50 13.02 4.21
C CYS A 116 14.71 11.84 3.25
N GLU A 117 13.63 11.18 2.83
CA GLU A 117 13.70 10.06 1.88
C GLU A 117 14.30 10.45 0.52
N PHE A 118 14.17 11.71 0.13
CA PHE A 118 14.63 12.21 -1.17
C PHE A 118 16.06 12.77 -1.13
N CYS A 119 16.31 13.78 -0.30
CA CYS A 119 17.62 14.43 -0.25
C CYS A 119 18.58 13.82 0.77
N LYS A 120 18.12 12.89 1.62
CA LYS A 120 18.89 12.22 2.68
C LYS A 120 19.48 13.14 3.75
N ARG A 121 19.22 14.46 3.69
CA ARG A 121 19.64 15.41 4.72
C ARG A 121 18.91 15.13 6.03
N THR A 122 19.68 15.14 7.12
CA THR A 122 19.23 14.97 8.52
C THR A 122 19.21 16.29 9.29
N SER A 123 19.76 17.36 8.71
CA SER A 123 19.83 18.71 9.28
C SER A 123 18.54 19.52 9.16
N GLU A 124 17.52 18.96 8.51
CA GLU A 124 16.24 19.62 8.27
C GLU A 124 15.16 18.95 9.10
N ARG A 125 14.14 19.72 9.51
CA ARG A 125 12.96 19.12 10.15
C ARG A 125 12.26 18.22 9.15
N ILE A 126 12.09 16.96 9.54
CA ILE A 126 11.51 15.92 8.70
C ILE A 126 10.11 15.58 9.21
N GLN A 127 9.17 15.43 8.28
CA GLN A 127 7.79 15.04 8.56
C GLN A 127 7.40 13.84 7.70
N ILE A 128 6.48 13.03 8.21
CA ILE A 128 5.79 12.01 7.43
C ILE A 128 4.53 12.66 6.85
N TYR A 129 4.42 12.63 5.52
CA TYR A 129 3.22 13.05 4.81
C TYR A 129 2.40 11.81 4.49
N TRP A 130 1.46 11.47 5.38
CA TRP A 130 0.73 10.20 5.39
C TRP A 130 -0.03 9.93 4.10
N ILE A 131 -0.68 10.95 3.53
CA ILE A 131 -1.38 10.83 2.24
C ILE A 131 -0.45 10.38 1.12
N ALA A 132 0.80 10.82 1.14
CA ALA A 132 1.80 10.43 0.14
C ALA A 132 2.61 9.19 0.58
N CYS A 133 2.47 8.73 1.82
CA CYS A 133 3.27 7.68 2.44
C CYS A 133 4.79 7.92 2.32
N VAL A 134 5.24 9.17 2.44
CA VAL A 134 6.67 9.54 2.33
C VAL A 134 7.16 10.34 3.53
N ARG A 135 8.44 10.16 3.88
CA ARG A 135 9.12 10.97 4.89
C ARG A 135 9.96 12.04 4.20
N SER A 136 9.58 13.31 4.32
CA SER A 136 10.20 14.39 3.56
C SER A 136 10.49 15.63 4.39
N CYS A 137 11.52 16.39 3.98
CA CYS A 137 11.59 17.81 4.34
C CYS A 137 10.61 18.62 3.48
N LYS A 138 10.28 19.83 3.95
CA LYS A 138 9.35 20.74 3.28
C LYS A 138 9.76 21.06 1.84
N GLU A 139 11.03 21.39 1.61
CA GLU A 139 11.54 21.69 0.27
C GLU A 139 11.36 20.54 -0.73
N CYS A 140 11.67 19.31 -0.31
CA CYS A 140 11.54 18.14 -1.17
C CYS A 140 10.08 17.77 -1.44
N LEU A 141 9.18 18.09 -0.50
CA LEU A 141 7.75 17.94 -0.70
C LEU A 141 7.26 18.89 -1.79
N HIS A 142 7.60 20.18 -1.73
CA HIS A 142 7.13 21.20 -2.70
C HIS A 142 7.59 20.92 -4.14
N LYS A 143 8.70 20.20 -4.31
CA LYS A 143 9.17 19.76 -5.63
C LYS A 143 8.29 18.65 -6.23
N ARG A 144 7.48 17.96 -5.41
CA ARG A 144 6.74 16.75 -5.77
C ARG A 144 5.24 16.82 -5.50
N ALA A 145 4.81 17.79 -4.70
CA ALA A 145 3.43 18.17 -4.48
C ALA A 145 3.16 19.49 -5.19
N LYS A 146 1.94 19.65 -5.69
CA LYS A 146 1.52 20.84 -6.43
C LYS A 146 0.19 21.35 -5.93
N SER A 147 0.04 22.67 -5.91
CA SER A 147 -1.24 23.28 -5.55
C SER A 147 -2.28 22.93 -6.62
N ARG A 148 -3.56 23.01 -6.24
CA ARG A 148 -4.66 22.85 -7.19
C ARG A 148 -4.51 23.76 -8.42
N GLN A 149 -4.18 25.03 -8.20
CA GLN A 149 -4.04 26.02 -9.26
C GLN A 149 -2.90 25.68 -10.23
N GLU A 150 -1.74 25.22 -9.72
CA GLU A 150 -0.62 24.79 -10.57
C GLU A 150 -1.01 23.60 -11.44
N LEU A 151 -1.81 22.67 -10.91
CA LEU A 151 -2.25 21.47 -11.61
C LEU A 151 -3.34 21.77 -12.65
N GLU A 152 -4.31 22.61 -12.33
CA GLU A 152 -5.35 23.04 -13.27
C GLU A 152 -4.76 23.81 -14.45
N ILE A 153 -3.88 24.79 -14.18
CA ILE A 153 -3.34 25.68 -15.23
C ILE A 153 -2.16 25.02 -15.96
N GLY A 154 -1.16 24.55 -15.20
CA GLY A 154 0.11 24.07 -15.77
C GLY A 154 0.03 22.66 -16.34
N TRP A 155 -0.81 21.80 -15.75
CA TRP A 155 -0.89 20.38 -16.09
C TRP A 155 -2.23 20.00 -16.73
N LYS A 156 -3.15 20.95 -16.87
CA LYS A 156 -4.49 20.76 -17.47
C LYS A 156 -5.26 19.62 -16.80
N ILE A 157 -5.16 19.51 -15.48
CA ILE A 157 -5.92 18.53 -14.70
C ILE A 157 -7.37 19.02 -14.59
N GLU A 158 -8.34 18.15 -14.89
CA GLU A 158 -9.77 18.47 -14.76
C GLU A 158 -10.19 18.61 -13.29
N SER A 159 -11.07 19.57 -13.00
CA SER A 159 -11.60 19.87 -11.65
C SER A 159 -12.14 18.62 -10.93
N GLU A 160 -12.75 17.70 -11.68
CA GLU A 160 -13.34 16.46 -11.17
C GLU A 160 -12.29 15.51 -10.58
N VAL A 161 -11.05 15.51 -11.09
CA VAL A 161 -9.97 14.64 -10.59
C VAL A 161 -9.64 14.94 -9.13
N PHE A 162 -9.72 16.21 -8.74
CA PHE A 162 -9.47 16.66 -7.37
C PHE A 162 -10.55 16.18 -6.39
N THR A 163 -11.77 15.93 -6.86
CA THR A 163 -12.84 15.36 -6.02
C THR A 163 -12.61 13.89 -5.69
N GLY A 164 -11.83 13.19 -6.54
CA GLY A 164 -11.46 11.79 -6.41
C GLY A 164 -10.04 11.55 -5.88
N THR A 165 -9.33 12.59 -5.44
CA THR A 165 -7.94 12.48 -4.97
C THR A 165 -7.75 13.19 -3.63
N PRO A 166 -7.17 12.54 -2.62
CA PRO A 166 -6.87 13.20 -1.35
C PRO A 166 -5.75 14.23 -1.54
N HIS A 167 -5.91 15.40 -0.90
CA HIS A 167 -4.85 16.39 -0.76
C HIS A 167 -3.99 16.08 0.47
N ILE A 168 -2.78 16.60 0.49
CA ILE A 168 -1.80 16.40 1.56
C ILE A 168 -2.26 17.14 2.82
N VAL A 169 -2.27 16.41 3.94
CA VAL A 169 -2.57 16.94 5.27
C VAL A 169 -1.49 16.52 6.29
N PRO A 170 -1.08 17.42 7.21
CA PRO A 170 -1.39 18.86 7.20
C PRO A 170 -0.71 19.56 6.01
N CYS A 171 -1.23 20.72 5.64
CA CYS A 171 -0.64 21.53 4.58
C CYS A 171 0.77 21.98 4.98
N PRO A 172 1.75 21.97 4.07
CA PRO A 172 3.11 22.40 4.38
C PRO A 172 3.29 23.91 4.63
N ASP A 173 2.36 24.77 4.19
CA ASP A 173 2.59 26.22 4.09
C ASP A 173 1.67 27.11 4.92
N ASP A 174 0.35 26.90 4.83
CA ASP A 174 -0.64 27.90 5.22
C ASP A 174 -1.78 27.29 6.05
N ASP A 175 -1.44 26.33 6.91
CA ASP A 175 -2.37 25.71 7.86
C ASP A 175 -3.64 25.11 7.22
N GLY A 176 -3.57 24.76 5.93
CA GLY A 176 -4.66 24.07 5.22
C GLY A 176 -5.46 24.95 4.27
N ILE A 177 -5.08 26.23 4.10
CA ILE A 177 -5.78 27.13 3.18
C ILE A 177 -5.58 26.67 1.73
N THR A 178 -4.35 26.32 1.34
CA THR A 178 -4.05 25.87 -0.02
C THR A 178 -3.91 24.35 -0.08
N PRO A 179 -4.80 23.64 -0.80
CA PRO A 179 -4.66 22.20 -0.95
C PRO A 179 -3.52 21.86 -1.90
N TYR A 180 -2.56 21.09 -1.40
CA TYR A 180 -1.48 20.49 -2.18
C TYR A 180 -1.79 19.03 -2.49
N TYR A 181 -1.54 18.61 -3.72
CA TYR A 181 -1.75 17.23 -4.15
C TYR A 181 -0.43 16.57 -4.47
N TRP A 182 -0.29 15.31 -4.06
CA TRP A 182 0.84 14.50 -4.46
C TRP A 182 0.75 14.17 -5.94
N VAL A 183 1.74 14.61 -6.73
CA VAL A 183 1.68 14.54 -8.20
C VAL A 183 1.44 13.11 -8.72
N PRO A 184 2.10 12.05 -8.20
CA PRO A 184 1.78 10.69 -8.60
C PRO A 184 0.32 10.28 -8.39
N HIS A 185 -0.33 10.74 -7.31
CA HIS A 185 -1.72 10.39 -7.01
C HIS A 185 -2.68 11.09 -7.97
N ILE A 186 -2.49 12.39 -8.22
CA ILE A 186 -3.39 13.14 -9.12
C ILE A 186 -3.29 12.64 -10.57
N ILE A 187 -2.09 12.31 -11.06
CA ILE A 187 -1.89 11.75 -12.40
C ILE A 187 -2.58 10.39 -12.52
N SER A 188 -2.44 9.53 -11.49
CA SER A 188 -3.11 8.24 -11.45
C SER A 188 -4.64 8.41 -11.53
N SER A 189 -5.21 9.30 -10.72
CA SER A 189 -6.66 9.58 -10.73
C SER A 189 -7.15 10.12 -12.08
N GLN A 190 -6.38 11.01 -12.72
CA GLN A 190 -6.73 11.54 -14.04
C GLN A 190 -6.80 10.42 -15.09
N SER A 191 -5.84 9.49 -15.06
CA SER A 191 -5.81 8.35 -16.00
C SER A 191 -7.04 7.44 -15.85
N VAL A 192 -7.55 7.25 -14.63
CA VAL A 192 -8.74 6.43 -14.36
C VAL A 192 -10.01 7.11 -14.86
N LEU A 193 -10.15 8.41 -14.64
CA LEU A 193 -11.33 9.19 -15.06
C LEU A 193 -11.45 9.31 -16.59
N GLY A 194 -10.32 9.28 -17.31
CA GLY A 194 -10.29 9.28 -18.78
C GLY A 194 -10.87 8.01 -19.42
N VAL A 195 -11.04 6.91 -18.67
CA VAL A 195 -11.42 5.59 -19.22
C VAL A 195 -12.91 5.27 -19.04
N ASN A 196 -13.64 5.94 -18.13
CA ASN A 196 -15.00 5.51 -17.76
C ASN A 196 -15.99 6.67 -17.57
N ILE A 197 -16.47 7.23 -18.69
CA ILE A 197 -17.39 8.39 -18.73
C ILE A 197 -18.77 8.05 -18.12
N VAL A 198 -19.23 6.80 -18.26
CA VAL A 198 -20.63 6.41 -17.98
C VAL A 198 -20.90 6.18 -16.48
N LYS A 199 -19.88 5.93 -15.65
CA LYS A 199 -20.03 5.67 -14.19
C LYS A 199 -19.51 6.79 -13.29
N ARG A 200 -19.32 7.99 -13.86
CA ARG A 200 -18.57 9.09 -13.24
C ARG A 200 -19.23 9.63 -11.95
N GLY A 201 -20.57 9.76 -11.92
CA GLY A 201 -21.28 10.32 -10.76
C GLY A 201 -21.26 9.43 -9.50
N GLU A 202 -21.56 8.13 -9.67
CA GLU A 202 -21.55 7.16 -8.55
C GLU A 202 -20.13 6.94 -8.01
N TRP A 203 -19.13 6.93 -8.90
CA TRP A 203 -17.72 6.84 -8.52
C TRP A 203 -17.31 8.04 -7.65
N THR A 204 -17.67 9.27 -8.03
CA THR A 204 -17.31 10.47 -7.28
C THR A 204 -17.92 10.50 -5.88
N ALA A 205 -19.18 10.08 -5.72
CA ALA A 205 -19.84 10.04 -4.41
C ALA A 205 -19.16 9.05 -3.46
N LYS A 206 -18.92 7.81 -3.93
CA LYS A 206 -18.21 6.79 -3.14
C LYS A 206 -16.78 7.21 -2.81
N LYS A 207 -16.04 7.75 -3.79
CA LYS A 207 -14.65 8.18 -3.60
C LYS A 207 -14.52 9.35 -2.64
N LYS A 208 -15.47 10.28 -2.62
CA LYS A 208 -15.47 11.40 -1.68
C LYS A 208 -15.46 10.92 -0.23
N GLN A 209 -16.27 9.90 0.10
CA GLN A 209 -16.29 9.33 1.45
C GLN A 209 -14.97 8.61 1.78
N GLU A 210 -14.44 7.81 0.86
CA GLU A 210 -13.14 7.14 1.04
C GLU A 210 -11.99 8.14 1.26
N ILE A 211 -12.01 9.27 0.53
CA ILE A 211 -11.01 10.33 0.67
C ILE A 211 -11.08 10.99 2.04
N GLN A 212 -12.28 11.27 2.54
CA GLN A 212 -12.43 11.87 3.86
C GLN A 212 -11.87 10.97 4.95
N VAL A 213 -12.16 9.65 4.88
CA VAL A 213 -11.59 8.67 5.81
C VAL A 213 -10.06 8.68 5.76
N VAL A 214 -9.47 8.70 4.56
CA VAL A 214 -8.01 8.74 4.38
C VAL A 214 -7.39 10.05 4.92
N ILE A 215 -8.08 11.17 4.76
CA ILE A 215 -7.65 12.47 5.31
C ILE A 215 -7.72 12.46 6.83
N ASP A 216 -8.82 12.01 7.41
CA ASP A 216 -9.04 11.96 8.85
C ASP A 216 -8.00 11.02 9.51
N GLU A 217 -7.80 9.82 8.95
CA GLU A 217 -6.77 8.87 9.38
C GLU A 217 -5.37 9.51 9.31
N SER A 218 -5.08 10.24 8.23
CA SER A 218 -3.78 10.91 8.04
C SER A 218 -3.54 12.02 9.06
N LEU A 219 -4.57 12.79 9.41
CA LEU A 219 -4.50 13.83 10.43
C LEU A 219 -4.32 13.23 11.82
N GLU A 220 -5.07 12.19 12.17
CA GLU A 220 -4.92 11.49 13.44
C GLU A 220 -3.48 10.98 13.62
N ARG A 221 -2.92 10.35 12.59
CA ARG A 221 -1.54 9.87 12.60
C ARG A 221 -0.52 11.00 12.69
N TYR A 222 -0.76 12.12 12.02
CA TYR A 222 0.07 13.32 12.15
C TYR A 222 0.09 13.86 13.59
N HIS A 223 -1.08 14.02 14.20
CA HIS A 223 -1.20 14.49 15.57
C HIS A 223 -0.52 13.53 16.55
N TRP A 224 -0.67 12.23 16.33
CA TRP A 224 -0.04 11.22 17.15
C TRP A 224 1.49 11.29 17.07
N VAL A 225 2.08 11.32 15.87
CA VAL A 225 3.54 11.48 15.71
C VAL A 225 4.03 12.81 16.29
N THR A 226 3.22 13.87 16.19
CA THR A 226 3.55 15.17 16.80
C THR A 226 3.60 15.08 18.32
N ARG A 227 2.71 14.32 18.97
CA ARG A 227 2.80 14.05 20.42
C ARG A 227 4.06 13.28 20.77
N CYS A 228 4.35 12.19 20.07
CA CYS A 228 5.59 11.43 20.29
C CYS A 228 6.85 12.30 20.08
N TRP A 229 6.81 13.22 19.11
CA TRP A 229 7.90 14.18 18.89
C TRP A 229 8.09 15.09 20.09
N GLN A 230 7.01 15.65 20.64
CA GLN A 230 7.05 16.54 21.79
C GLN A 230 7.53 15.82 23.05
N GLU A 231 7.03 14.61 23.31
CA GLU A 231 7.46 13.76 24.41
C GLU A 231 8.97 13.47 24.31
N GLN A 232 9.42 12.99 23.14
CA GLN A 232 10.83 12.69 22.94
C GLN A 232 11.72 13.95 23.03
N LEU A 233 11.26 15.10 22.52
CA LEU A 233 11.99 16.36 22.61
C LEU A 233 12.14 16.80 24.07
N LYS A 234 11.07 16.68 24.86
CA LYS A 234 11.09 16.97 26.28
C LYS A 234 12.11 16.06 26.99
N ASP A 235 12.02 14.75 26.77
CA ASP A 235 12.94 13.78 27.36
C ASP A 235 14.40 14.12 27.02
N GLN A 236 14.72 14.40 25.76
CA GLN A 236 16.09 14.77 25.36
C GLN A 236 16.55 16.09 25.97
N LYS A 237 15.67 17.09 26.11
CA LYS A 237 15.99 18.36 26.79
C LYS A 237 16.24 18.15 28.28
N ASP A 238 15.46 17.30 28.93
CA ASP A 238 15.66 16.96 30.35
C ASP A 238 17.01 16.27 30.56
N HIS A 239 17.41 15.36 29.65
CA HIS A 239 18.75 14.75 29.67
C HIS A 239 19.88 15.77 29.45
N LEU A 240 19.71 16.72 28.52
CA LEU A 240 20.66 17.80 28.32
C LEU A 240 20.80 18.64 29.59
N HIS A 241 19.70 19.03 30.22
CA HIS A 241 19.71 19.79 31.47
C HIS A 241 20.41 19.02 32.61
N ALA A 242 20.12 17.72 32.77
CA ALA A 242 20.79 16.89 33.76
C ALA A 242 22.30 16.78 33.50
N ALA A 243 22.70 16.60 32.24
CA ALA A 243 24.12 16.56 31.86
C ALA A 243 24.84 17.89 32.14
N LEU A 244 24.17 19.03 31.90
CA LEU A 244 24.70 20.34 32.24
C LEU A 244 24.82 20.55 33.75
N GLN A 245 23.83 20.11 34.52
CA GLN A 245 23.88 20.20 35.99
C GLN A 245 25.07 19.39 36.55
N MET A 246 25.21 18.13 36.12
CA MET A 246 26.35 17.29 36.51
C MET A 246 27.70 17.92 36.14
N PHE A 247 27.76 18.59 35.00
CA PHE A 247 28.95 19.32 34.58
C PHE A 247 29.25 20.49 35.53
N CYS A 248 28.27 21.33 35.86
CA CYS A 248 28.43 22.45 36.79
C CYS A 248 28.82 21.98 38.20
N ASP A 249 28.24 20.88 38.68
CA ASP A 249 28.58 20.31 39.99
C ASP A 249 30.05 19.86 40.05
N ARG A 250 30.59 19.36 38.92
CA ARG A 250 32.00 18.97 38.78
C ARG A 250 32.93 20.17 38.59
N PHE A 251 32.45 21.22 37.92
CA PHE A 251 33.21 22.42 37.57
C PHE A 251 32.49 23.66 38.09
N THR A 252 32.67 23.95 39.38
CA THR A 252 31.98 25.02 40.12
C THR A 252 32.18 26.44 39.57
N SER A 253 33.12 26.62 38.63
CA SER A 253 33.34 27.88 37.91
C SER A 253 32.27 28.19 36.86
N TYR A 254 31.35 27.27 36.56
CA TYR A 254 30.31 27.43 35.55
C TYR A 254 28.91 27.35 36.17
N THR A 255 28.00 28.19 35.70
CA THR A 255 26.57 28.08 36.00
C THR A 255 25.79 27.59 34.77
N PRO A 256 24.62 26.94 34.96
CA PRO A 256 23.78 26.52 33.85
C PRO A 256 23.43 27.66 32.87
N GLU A 257 23.19 28.87 33.38
CA GLU A 257 22.85 30.04 32.56
C GLU A 257 24.02 30.50 31.67
N MET A 258 25.25 30.38 32.17
CA MET A 258 26.45 30.67 31.37
C MET A 258 26.63 29.63 30.26
N LEU A 259 26.43 28.36 30.58
CA LEU A 259 26.59 27.26 29.64
C LEU A 259 25.52 27.29 28.55
N LEU A 260 24.26 27.61 28.86
CA LEU A 260 23.19 27.72 27.85
C LEU A 260 23.49 28.73 26.72
N LYS A 261 24.32 29.74 27.00
CA LYS A 261 24.78 30.74 26.00
C LYS A 261 25.93 30.23 25.13
N HIS A 262 26.53 29.09 25.48
CA HIS A 262 27.68 28.56 24.77
C HIS A 262 27.26 27.91 23.44
N SER A 263 27.98 28.21 22.37
CA SER A 263 27.63 27.78 21.00
C SER A 263 27.50 26.26 20.84
N ALA A 264 28.26 25.46 21.58
CA ALA A 264 28.15 23.99 21.54
C ALA A 264 26.80 23.50 22.07
N ILE A 265 26.28 24.15 23.12
CA ILE A 265 25.00 23.82 23.72
C ILE A 265 23.86 24.32 22.84
N SER A 266 23.97 25.53 22.29
CA SER A 266 22.98 26.03 21.33
C SER A 266 22.86 25.14 20.09
N LYS A 267 23.99 24.63 19.57
CA LYS A 267 24.01 23.64 18.48
C LYS A 267 23.34 22.33 18.88
N MET A 268 23.63 21.82 20.07
CA MET A 268 23.00 20.60 20.57
C MET A 268 21.47 20.79 20.70
N SER A 269 21.03 21.86 21.35
CA SER A 269 19.60 22.19 21.48
C SER A 269 18.91 22.30 20.11
N ALA A 270 19.55 22.95 19.13
CA ALA A 270 19.02 23.04 17.77
C ALA A 270 18.90 21.65 17.10
N ASN A 271 19.90 20.78 17.26
CA ASN A 271 19.85 19.41 16.72
C ASN A 271 18.70 18.60 17.34
N LEU A 272 18.47 18.74 18.65
CA LEU A 272 17.34 18.09 19.33
C LEU A 272 16.00 18.56 18.77
N GLU A 273 15.86 19.84 18.49
CA GLU A 273 14.64 20.41 17.90
C GLU A 273 14.42 19.98 16.44
N ILE A 274 15.50 19.79 15.69
CA ILE A 274 15.45 19.28 14.31
C ILE A 274 14.99 17.83 14.27
N ASN A 275 15.48 16.98 15.17
CA ASN A 275 15.10 15.57 15.22
C ASN A 275 15.32 14.95 16.61
N PRO A 276 14.29 14.88 17.46
CA PRO A 276 14.42 14.37 18.83
C PRO A 276 14.55 12.84 18.88
N PHE A 277 14.22 12.12 17.80
CA PHE A 277 14.30 10.66 17.74
C PHE A 277 15.73 10.15 17.54
N VAL A 278 16.69 11.02 17.21
CA VAL A 278 18.11 10.66 17.13
C VAL A 278 18.68 10.68 18.55
N ARG A 279 19.04 9.50 19.06
CA ARG A 279 19.73 9.40 20.35
C ARG A 279 21.07 10.13 20.28
N GLN A 280 21.30 11.04 21.21
CA GLN A 280 22.56 11.74 21.34
C GLN A 280 23.57 10.88 22.11
N ASP A 281 24.83 11.00 21.72
CA ASP A 281 25.97 10.47 22.47
C ASP A 281 26.38 11.50 23.52
N TRP A 282 25.82 11.36 24.73
CA TRP A 282 26.01 12.33 25.81
C TRP A 282 27.44 12.35 26.33
N ASP A 283 28.13 11.22 26.32
CA ASP A 283 29.53 11.14 26.77
C ASP A 283 30.43 11.91 25.80
N ASN A 284 30.25 11.68 24.50
CA ASN A 284 30.97 12.43 23.47
C ASN A 284 30.61 13.93 23.51
N PHE A 285 29.34 14.27 23.76
CA PHE A 285 28.94 15.67 23.94
C PHE A 285 29.67 16.34 25.12
N GLN A 286 29.76 15.67 26.28
CA GLN A 286 30.49 16.18 27.44
C GLN A 286 31.97 16.41 27.14
N LEU A 287 32.63 15.47 26.44
CA LEU A 287 34.02 15.61 26.01
C LEU A 287 34.21 16.82 25.09
N ASN A 288 33.35 16.96 24.07
CA ASN A 288 33.39 18.10 23.14
C ASN A 288 33.13 19.44 23.86
N LEU A 289 32.25 19.45 24.87
CA LEU A 289 31.99 20.64 25.67
C LEU A 289 33.23 21.04 26.50
N ILE A 290 33.90 20.07 27.14
CA ILE A 290 35.15 20.29 27.87
C ILE A 290 36.22 20.90 26.94
N GLU A 291 36.39 20.33 25.75
CA GLU A 291 37.38 20.81 24.77
C GLU A 291 37.05 22.22 24.26
N ALA A 292 35.78 22.50 23.98
CA ALA A 292 35.33 23.82 23.53
C ALA A 292 35.53 24.90 24.60
N LEU A 293 35.31 24.57 25.88
CA LEU A 293 35.54 25.49 27.00
C LEU A 293 37.03 25.71 27.29
N LYS A 294 37.89 24.70 27.06
CA LYS A 294 39.35 24.85 27.18
C LYS A 294 39.97 25.72 26.08
N SER A 295 39.43 25.65 24.87
CA SER A 295 39.96 26.38 23.70
C SER A 295 39.51 27.85 23.62
N LYS A 296 38.46 28.24 24.37
CA LYS A 296 38.00 29.63 24.51
C LYS A 296 37.57 29.91 25.95
N PRO A 297 38.47 30.42 26.83
CA PRO A 297 38.04 30.90 28.14
C PRO A 297 36.97 31.98 27.95
N LEU A 298 35.86 31.86 28.68
CA LEU A 298 34.78 32.87 28.65
C LEU A 298 35.39 34.25 28.93
N SER A 299 35.14 35.21 28.04
CA SER A 299 35.59 36.59 28.21
C SER A 299 35.05 37.15 29.54
N ASN A 300 35.96 37.59 30.41
CA ASN A 300 35.72 38.05 31.79
C ASN A 300 34.80 39.29 31.94
N HIS A 301 34.07 39.71 30.91
CA HIS A 301 33.30 40.96 30.94
C HIS A 301 31.90 40.89 31.59
N LEU A 302 31.51 39.76 32.19
CA LEU A 302 30.18 39.61 32.80
C LEU A 302 30.18 39.51 34.34
N VAL A 303 31.35 39.55 34.99
CA VAL A 303 31.45 39.58 36.46
C VAL A 303 31.83 40.98 36.90
N ASN A 304 30.88 41.92 36.87
CA ASN A 304 30.83 43.09 37.77
C ASN A 304 29.63 43.96 37.40
N SER A 305 28.49 43.75 38.06
CA SER A 305 27.44 44.76 38.20
C SER A 305 26.52 44.38 39.36
N THR A 306 27.02 44.54 40.58
CA THR A 306 26.22 44.61 41.79
C THR A 306 26.53 45.92 42.50
N SER A 307 25.46 46.61 42.93
CA SER A 307 25.40 47.82 43.76
C SER A 307 25.64 49.19 43.10
N ALA A 308 24.56 49.94 42.87
CA ALA A 308 24.17 51.10 43.68
C ALA A 308 23.06 51.89 42.96
N ALA A 309 21.90 52.03 43.60
CA ALA A 309 20.90 53.04 43.24
C ALA A 309 21.44 54.44 43.56
N PRO A 310 20.99 55.48 42.85
CA PRO A 310 20.05 56.35 43.54
C PRO A 310 18.85 56.80 42.71
N THR A 311 17.80 57.07 43.47
CA THR A 311 16.48 57.61 43.17
C THR A 311 16.54 58.92 42.38
N ARG A 312 15.77 59.01 41.28
CA ARG A 312 15.14 60.27 40.85
C ARG A 312 13.83 60.00 40.10
N THR A 313 12.80 60.68 40.60
CA THR A 313 11.38 60.62 40.25
C THR A 313 11.05 61.18 38.86
N PHE A 314 10.14 60.45 38.18
CA PHE A 314 9.10 60.87 37.23
C PHE A 314 9.35 62.02 36.25
N ASN A 315 9.26 61.70 34.95
CA ASN A 315 8.30 62.35 34.06
C ASN A 315 7.84 61.39 32.96
N PHE A 316 6.54 61.42 32.74
CA PHE A 316 5.74 60.47 31.99
C PHE A 316 5.30 61.17 30.71
N GLU A 317 6.12 61.18 29.67
CA GLU A 317 5.71 61.52 28.30
C GLU A 317 6.82 61.17 27.31
N ASP A 318 6.41 60.70 26.13
CA ASP A 318 7.22 60.45 24.95
C ASP A 318 7.86 59.04 24.79
N ASN A 319 7.03 58.05 24.45
CA ASN A 319 7.45 56.92 23.61
C ASN A 319 6.27 56.16 22.96
N ARG A 320 5.41 56.90 22.23
CA ARG A 320 4.35 56.34 21.37
C ARG A 320 4.62 56.55 19.87
N LYS A 321 5.90 56.59 19.47
CA LYS A 321 6.30 56.93 18.08
C LYS A 321 7.29 55.98 17.41
N ARG A 322 7.51 54.75 17.91
CA ARG A 322 8.42 53.77 17.27
C ARG A 322 7.89 52.36 17.02
N GLU A 323 6.60 52.11 17.23
CA GLU A 323 5.95 50.82 16.89
C GLU A 323 4.92 50.90 15.75
N ARG A 324 4.99 51.92 14.88
CA ARG A 324 4.14 52.01 13.66
C ARG A 324 4.90 52.21 12.35
N GLU A 325 6.24 52.16 12.34
CA GLU A 325 7.04 52.35 11.12
C GLU A 325 7.74 51.07 10.61
N SER A 326 7.60 49.92 11.28
CA SER A 326 8.13 48.63 10.79
C SER A 326 7.11 47.75 10.04
N GLU A 327 5.81 48.07 10.09
CA GLU A 327 4.76 47.27 9.44
C GLU A 327 4.31 47.78 8.05
N ILE A 328 4.81 48.92 7.57
CA ILE A 328 4.44 49.47 6.24
C ILE A 328 5.52 49.21 5.16
N ASN A 329 6.73 48.79 5.52
CA ASN A 329 7.84 48.61 4.57
C ASN A 329 8.09 47.18 4.06
N ILE A 330 7.28 46.19 4.43
CA ILE A 330 7.43 44.80 3.93
C ILE A 330 6.31 44.38 2.96
N MET A 331 5.27 45.20 2.75
CA MET A 331 4.17 44.90 1.80
C MET A 331 4.18 45.67 0.47
N SER A 332 5.21 46.48 0.15
CA SER A 332 5.23 47.30 -1.08
C SER A 332 6.21 46.84 -2.19
N ALA A 333 6.95 45.74 -2.00
CA ALA A 333 8.00 45.32 -2.97
C ALA A 333 7.65 44.06 -3.78
N ARG A 334 6.35 43.75 -4.01
CA ARG A 334 5.93 42.59 -4.81
C ARG A 334 4.71 42.81 -5.71
N VAL A 335 4.58 43.95 -6.37
CA VAL A 335 3.77 44.05 -7.60
C VAL A 335 4.38 45.10 -8.54
N LYS A 336 4.51 44.76 -9.82
CA LYS A 336 5.14 45.48 -10.95
C LYS A 336 6.66 45.19 -11.03
N THR A 337 7.19 44.50 -12.03
CA THR A 337 7.03 44.80 -13.46
C THR A 337 7.31 43.56 -14.32
N LEU A 338 6.34 43.18 -15.16
CA LEU A 338 6.58 42.45 -16.40
C LEU A 338 6.70 43.49 -17.52
N LYS A 339 7.82 43.50 -18.26
CA LYS A 339 7.88 43.79 -19.70
C LYS A 339 9.28 43.46 -20.26
N ILE A 340 9.32 42.31 -20.95
CA ILE A 340 9.91 42.02 -22.27
C ILE A 340 11.06 42.94 -22.73
N GLN A 341 12.24 42.36 -22.98
CA GLN A 341 12.91 42.41 -24.29
C GLN A 341 13.95 41.28 -24.44
N ASP A 342 14.08 40.84 -25.70
CA ASP A 342 14.80 39.69 -26.23
C ASP A 342 16.31 39.67 -25.96
N GLU A 343 16.88 38.47 -25.79
CA GLU A 343 18.02 37.97 -26.57
C GLU A 343 18.31 36.47 -26.26
N GLN A 344 18.29 35.64 -27.30
CA GLN A 344 18.90 34.29 -27.38
C GLN A 344 20.44 34.41 -27.26
N PRO A 345 21.24 33.37 -26.89
CA PRO A 345 21.14 32.00 -27.46
C PRO A 345 21.63 30.83 -26.58
N ALA A 346 21.67 29.64 -27.23
CA ALA A 346 22.51 28.47 -26.98
C ALA A 346 21.90 27.25 -26.25
N ARG A 347 21.16 26.48 -27.06
CA ARG A 347 20.99 25.02 -26.93
C ARG A 347 22.33 24.30 -27.16
N LYS A 348 22.71 23.40 -26.24
CA LYS A 348 23.49 22.18 -26.49
C LYS A 348 22.76 21.06 -25.72
N GLU A 349 21.97 20.23 -26.39
CA GLU A 349 22.37 18.91 -26.93
C GLU A 349 23.09 18.03 -25.90
N PHE A 350 22.39 16.99 -25.42
CA PHE A 350 22.75 15.60 -25.72
C PHE A 350 21.53 14.69 -25.47
N SER A 351 20.96 14.22 -26.58
CA SER A 351 20.01 13.11 -26.65
C SER A 351 20.53 12.13 -27.69
N HIS A 352 20.64 10.86 -27.35
CA HIS A 352 20.97 9.74 -28.24
C HIS A 352 20.66 8.45 -27.46
N VAL A 353 20.05 7.35 -27.95
CA VAL A 353 19.45 6.86 -29.22
C VAL A 353 18.53 5.69 -28.76
N TYR A 354 17.31 5.50 -29.27
CA TYR A 354 17.02 4.65 -30.44
C TYR A 354 15.66 4.95 -31.07
N GLN A 355 15.70 5.21 -32.37
CA GLN A 355 14.58 5.33 -33.30
C GLN A 355 14.03 3.95 -33.71
N LYS A 356 12.75 3.92 -34.08
CA LYS A 356 12.25 3.07 -35.18
C LYS A 356 11.33 3.91 -36.09
N PRO A 357 11.30 3.63 -37.40
CA PRO A 357 10.81 4.57 -38.41
C PRO A 357 9.31 4.44 -38.70
N GLN A 358 8.69 5.58 -39.01
CA GLN A 358 7.36 5.69 -39.63
C GLN A 358 7.40 5.31 -41.11
N LYS A 359 6.30 4.74 -41.61
CA LYS A 359 5.88 4.90 -43.01
C LYS A 359 4.39 5.29 -43.10
N SER A 360 4.20 6.33 -43.92
CA SER A 360 3.08 6.70 -44.80
C SER A 360 1.68 6.97 -44.23
N LYS A 361 1.37 8.27 -44.31
CA LYS A 361 0.07 8.93 -44.53
C LYS A 361 -0.79 8.22 -45.58
N VAL A 362 -2.09 8.07 -45.30
CA VAL A 362 -3.17 8.23 -46.29
C VAL A 362 -4.31 9.01 -45.64
N ASN A 363 -4.67 10.09 -46.33
CA ASN A 363 -5.76 11.02 -46.06
C ASN A 363 -7.05 10.42 -46.66
N ASN A 364 -8.23 10.60 -46.04
CA ASN A 364 -9.45 10.91 -46.78
C ASN A 364 -10.64 11.25 -45.86
N ASN A 365 -11.23 12.40 -46.19
CA ASN A 365 -12.54 12.90 -45.78
C ASN A 365 -13.68 12.03 -46.31
N LEU A 366 -14.81 11.96 -45.60
CA LEU A 366 -16.21 11.86 -46.11
C LEU A 366 -17.16 11.98 -44.90
N LYS A 367 -17.76 13.15 -44.66
CA LYS A 367 -19.12 13.58 -45.05
C LYS A 367 -20.28 12.75 -44.47
N LEU A 368 -21.09 13.45 -43.65
CA LEU A 368 -22.47 13.16 -43.20
C LEU A 368 -23.44 12.84 -44.36
N PRO A 369 -24.59 12.19 -44.07
CA PRO A 369 -25.86 12.92 -43.85
C PRO A 369 -26.66 12.35 -42.64
N GLN A 370 -27.10 13.14 -41.65
CA GLN A 370 -28.43 13.80 -41.53
C GLN A 370 -29.58 13.26 -42.40
N ASN A 371 -30.54 12.58 -41.76
CA ASN A 371 -31.95 13.00 -41.60
C ASN A 371 -32.85 11.81 -41.23
N TYR A 372 -33.66 11.95 -40.18
CA TYR A 372 -35.13 11.96 -40.26
C TYR A 372 -35.72 12.04 -38.85
N SER A 373 -36.44 13.13 -38.63
CA SER A 373 -37.35 13.37 -37.51
C SER A 373 -38.70 12.71 -37.82
N SER A 374 -39.30 12.06 -36.83
CA SER A 374 -40.77 12.02 -36.73
C SER A 374 -41.22 11.72 -35.30
N SER A 375 -41.99 12.67 -34.81
CA SER A 375 -42.77 12.80 -33.59
C SER A 375 -43.99 11.88 -33.50
N SER A 376 -44.38 11.50 -32.26
CA SER A 376 -45.75 11.46 -31.72
C SER A 376 -45.74 10.74 -30.34
N SER A 377 -46.01 11.42 -29.21
CA SER A 377 -47.30 11.51 -28.49
C SER A 377 -47.95 10.13 -28.19
N SER A 378 -48.58 9.81 -27.06
CA SER A 378 -48.86 10.42 -25.75
C SER A 378 -49.76 9.41 -25.01
N SER A 379 -49.89 9.55 -23.68
CA SER A 379 -51.10 9.24 -22.88
C SER A 379 -51.27 7.86 -22.20
N ASN A 380 -51.01 7.88 -20.88
CA ASN A 380 -51.95 7.68 -19.76
C ASN A 380 -52.72 6.35 -19.52
N SER A 381 -52.45 5.81 -18.32
CA SER A 381 -53.39 5.52 -17.22
C SER A 381 -54.41 4.39 -17.35
N THR A 382 -54.39 3.41 -16.43
CA THR A 382 -55.35 3.32 -15.30
C THR A 382 -55.11 2.09 -14.40
N GLN A 383 -55.40 2.26 -13.11
CA GLN A 383 -55.41 1.26 -12.03
C GLN A 383 -56.75 0.48 -11.97
N LEU A 384 -56.72 -0.72 -11.38
CA LEU A 384 -57.82 -1.44 -10.66
C LEU A 384 -57.13 -2.63 -9.94
N VAL A 385 -56.94 -2.73 -8.62
CA VAL A 385 -57.81 -2.82 -7.42
C VAL A 385 -58.59 -4.15 -7.26
N ARG A 386 -58.21 -4.89 -6.19
CA ARG A 386 -58.95 -5.92 -5.39
C ARG A 386 -59.21 -7.28 -6.08
N ASN A 387 -59.23 -8.44 -5.40
CA ASN A 387 -59.65 -8.70 -4.02
C ASN A 387 -59.09 -10.05 -3.48
N ARG A 388 -59.08 -10.17 -2.15
CA ARG A 388 -58.70 -11.35 -1.34
C ARG A 388 -59.85 -12.37 -1.23
N PHE A 389 -59.49 -13.63 -0.97
CA PHE A 389 -60.30 -14.56 -0.18
C PHE A 389 -59.42 -15.29 0.87
N THR A 390 -59.82 -15.17 2.13
CA THR A 390 -59.47 -16.03 3.28
C THR A 390 -60.45 -17.21 3.32
N THR A 391 -60.17 -18.42 3.87
CA THR A 391 -60.15 -18.86 5.30
C THR A 391 -60.14 -20.44 5.31
N PRO A 392 -60.15 -21.23 6.44
CA PRO A 392 -59.18 -21.40 7.56
C PRO A 392 -58.93 -22.90 8.02
N TRP A 393 -58.15 -23.09 9.11
CA TRP A 393 -57.94 -24.27 10.02
C TRP A 393 -56.95 -25.38 9.60
N THR A 394 -56.09 -26.02 10.43
CA THR A 394 -55.57 -25.84 11.81
C THR A 394 -54.35 -26.78 12.03
N ASN A 395 -53.35 -26.31 12.78
CA ASN A 395 -52.37 -26.96 13.69
C ASN A 395 -51.85 -28.40 13.45
N VAL A 396 -50.50 -28.57 13.41
CA VAL A 396 -49.67 -29.36 14.35
C VAL A 396 -48.15 -29.11 14.13
N SER A 397 -47.43 -28.88 15.24
CA SER A 397 -45.98 -28.99 15.56
C SER A 397 -44.88 -28.27 14.76
N SER A 398 -44.44 -27.17 15.36
CA SER A 398 -43.07 -26.64 15.55
C SER A 398 -41.83 -27.40 15.00
N GLN A 399 -41.16 -26.76 14.04
CA GLN A 399 -39.69 -26.69 13.92
C GLN A 399 -39.29 -25.25 13.56
N PRO A 400 -38.14 -24.72 14.04
CA PRO A 400 -37.71 -23.37 13.73
C PRO A 400 -37.16 -23.31 12.30
N THR A 401 -37.94 -22.74 11.39
CA THR A 401 -37.50 -22.37 10.04
C THR A 401 -36.71 -21.06 10.14
N ILE A 402 -35.39 -21.14 10.02
CA ILE A 402 -34.55 -19.96 9.77
C ILE A 402 -34.76 -19.57 8.30
N ASN A 403 -35.64 -18.59 8.08
CA ASN A 403 -35.81 -17.97 6.77
C ASN A 403 -34.60 -17.08 6.49
N HIS A 404 -33.67 -17.55 5.65
CA HIS A 404 -32.69 -16.68 5.00
C HIS A 404 -33.34 -16.00 3.78
N PRO A 405 -33.19 -14.67 3.61
CA PRO A 405 -33.62 -14.00 2.39
C PRO A 405 -32.71 -14.39 1.21
N PRO A 406 -33.18 -14.26 -0.05
CA PRO A 406 -32.39 -14.58 -1.23
C PRO A 406 -31.20 -13.62 -1.33
N ILE A 407 -29.98 -14.18 -1.28
CA ILE A 407 -28.72 -13.45 -1.43
C ILE A 407 -28.57 -13.05 -2.90
N GLN A 408 -28.50 -11.74 -3.17
CA GLN A 408 -28.15 -11.24 -4.51
C GLN A 408 -26.66 -11.45 -4.79
N PRO A 409 -26.27 -11.83 -6.02
CA PRO A 409 -24.92 -12.31 -6.34
C PRO A 409 -23.81 -11.23 -6.37
N ASN A 410 -24.06 -9.99 -5.93
CA ASN A 410 -23.11 -8.87 -6.00
C ASN A 410 -22.87 -8.11 -4.69
N GLN A 411 -23.32 -8.63 -3.54
CA GLN A 411 -22.93 -8.04 -2.26
C GLN A 411 -21.58 -8.61 -1.81
N VAL A 412 -20.53 -7.80 -1.96
CA VAL A 412 -19.28 -7.98 -1.23
C VAL A 412 -19.63 -7.91 0.26
N VAL A 413 -19.65 -9.06 0.92
CA VAL A 413 -19.80 -9.16 2.37
C VAL A 413 -18.62 -8.41 2.98
N GLN A 414 -18.90 -7.29 3.64
CA GLN A 414 -17.92 -6.51 4.36
C GLN A 414 -17.57 -7.29 5.63
N TYR A 415 -16.45 -8.01 5.62
CA TYR A 415 -16.02 -8.84 6.76
C TYR A 415 -15.36 -7.96 7.81
N ASP A 416 -15.98 -7.86 8.99
CA ASP A 416 -15.34 -7.26 10.17
C ASP A 416 -14.07 -8.03 10.55
N ALA A 417 -13.01 -7.32 10.95
CA ALA A 417 -11.71 -7.90 11.32
C ALA A 417 -11.70 -8.58 12.71
N ALA A 418 -12.77 -9.28 13.07
CA ALA A 418 -12.83 -10.04 14.31
C ALA A 418 -11.80 -11.21 14.29
N PRO A 419 -11.18 -11.56 15.42
CA PRO A 419 -10.18 -12.65 15.50
C PRO A 419 -10.66 -13.98 14.90
N ASN A 420 -11.95 -14.29 15.05
CA ASN A 420 -12.57 -15.50 14.52
C ASN A 420 -12.58 -15.54 12.98
N ASN A 421 -12.70 -14.38 12.33
CA ASN A 421 -12.72 -14.29 10.86
C ASN A 421 -11.33 -14.59 10.28
N ARG A 422 -10.25 -14.20 10.98
CA ARG A 422 -8.88 -14.51 10.54
C ARG A 422 -8.57 -16.01 10.61
N LEU A 423 -9.06 -16.70 11.63
CA LEU A 423 -8.89 -18.15 11.76
C LEU A 423 -9.63 -18.92 10.65
N ILE A 424 -10.87 -18.51 10.34
CA ILE A 424 -11.66 -19.09 9.25
C ILE A 424 -10.95 -18.90 7.90
N LEU A 425 -10.42 -17.70 7.63
CA LEU A 425 -9.67 -17.42 6.40
C LEU A 425 -8.40 -18.27 6.28
N ASN A 426 -7.66 -18.45 7.37
CA ASN A 426 -6.48 -19.33 7.39
C ASN A 426 -6.86 -20.78 7.08
N ARG A 427 -7.96 -21.29 7.66
CA ARG A 427 -8.48 -22.64 7.40
C ARG A 427 -8.91 -22.80 5.93
N ARG A 428 -9.64 -21.83 5.36
CA ARG A 428 -10.02 -21.81 3.94
C ARG A 428 -8.80 -21.85 3.02
N ASN A 429 -7.78 -21.05 3.33
CA ASN A 429 -6.54 -21.02 2.56
C ASN A 429 -5.80 -22.36 2.56
N GLU A 430 -5.72 -23.03 3.71
CA GLU A 430 -5.14 -24.37 3.77
C GLU A 430 -5.95 -25.38 2.95
N ILE A 431 -7.28 -25.35 3.03
CA ILE A 431 -8.13 -26.21 2.20
C ILE A 431 -7.80 -26.00 0.71
N VAL A 432 -7.73 -24.75 0.25
CA VAL A 432 -7.40 -24.46 -1.17
C VAL A 432 -6.00 -24.93 -1.56
N LYS A 433 -5.02 -24.82 -0.65
CA LYS A 433 -3.66 -25.34 -0.86
C LYS A 433 -3.66 -26.85 -1.05
N TYR A 434 -4.43 -27.60 -0.28
CA TYR A 434 -4.58 -29.05 -0.48
C TYR A 434 -5.42 -29.40 -1.72
N LEU A 435 -6.46 -28.62 -2.04
CA LEU A 435 -7.21 -28.75 -3.30
C LEU A 435 -6.30 -28.56 -4.52
N LYS A 436 -5.36 -27.61 -4.47
CA LYS A 436 -4.34 -27.44 -5.50
C LYS A 436 -3.49 -28.71 -5.69
N LEU A 437 -3.12 -29.39 -4.61
CA LEU A 437 -2.32 -30.62 -4.67
C LEU A 437 -3.09 -31.77 -5.34
N VAL A 438 -4.37 -31.97 -5.00
CA VAL A 438 -5.20 -33.01 -5.64
C VAL A 438 -5.57 -32.64 -7.08
N ALA A 439 -5.66 -31.35 -7.41
CA ALA A 439 -5.91 -30.89 -8.78
C ALA A 439 -4.72 -31.08 -9.72
N LEU A 440 -3.49 -30.86 -9.25
CA LEU A 440 -2.27 -31.08 -10.05
C LEU A 440 -2.00 -32.57 -10.32
N GLY A 441 -2.46 -33.45 -9.42
CA GLY A 441 -2.15 -34.86 -9.42
C GLY A 441 -0.65 -35.18 -9.33
N VAL A 442 -0.27 -36.41 -9.67
CA VAL A 442 1.12 -36.94 -9.54
C VAL A 442 2.10 -36.33 -10.58
N LYS A 443 1.76 -35.23 -11.26
CA LYS A 443 2.66 -34.55 -12.21
C LYS A 443 3.89 -33.91 -11.52
N GLN A 444 3.97 -33.91 -10.19
CA GLN A 444 5.18 -33.58 -9.42
C GLN A 444 6.27 -34.65 -9.60
N ARG A 445 6.97 -34.61 -10.74
CA ARG A 445 8.20 -35.39 -10.94
C ARG A 445 9.31 -34.83 -10.04
N LYS A 446 9.75 -35.71 -9.13
CA LYS A 446 11.02 -35.74 -8.40
C LYS A 446 11.15 -34.88 -7.13
N ARG A 447 11.33 -35.66 -6.04
CA ARG A 447 11.94 -35.39 -4.73
C ARG A 447 10.97 -35.02 -3.58
N SER A 448 10.70 -36.06 -2.79
CA SER A 448 10.36 -36.10 -1.35
C SER A 448 8.97 -35.70 -0.83
N THR A 449 7.98 -35.32 -1.64
CA THR A 449 6.63 -35.08 -1.10
C THR A 449 5.84 -36.37 -0.91
N LYS A 450 5.40 -36.63 0.33
CA LYS A 450 4.50 -37.73 0.71
C LYS A 450 3.33 -37.84 -0.29
N SER A 451 2.90 -39.06 -0.62
CA SER A 451 1.92 -39.37 -1.68
C SER A 451 0.58 -38.66 -1.50
N VAL A 452 0.09 -37.99 -2.54
CA VAL A 452 -1.30 -37.49 -2.59
C VAL A 452 -2.22 -38.70 -2.81
N PRO A 453 -3.25 -38.92 -1.97
CA PRO A 453 -3.99 -40.19 -1.98
C PRO A 453 -4.88 -40.37 -3.22
N TYR A 454 -5.30 -39.29 -3.86
CA TYR A 454 -6.14 -39.30 -5.05
C TYR A 454 -5.99 -38.00 -5.85
N THR A 455 -6.61 -37.93 -7.02
CA THR A 455 -6.63 -36.74 -7.88
C THR A 455 -8.05 -36.31 -8.16
N ILE A 456 -8.31 -35.00 -8.12
CA ILE A 456 -9.60 -34.42 -8.50
C ILE A 456 -9.37 -33.58 -9.75
N GLY A 457 -10.10 -33.86 -10.83
CA GLY A 457 -9.99 -33.05 -12.04
C GLY A 457 -10.45 -31.62 -11.78
N ILE A 458 -9.79 -30.63 -12.36
CA ILE A 458 -10.22 -29.22 -12.25
C ILE A 458 -11.61 -28.96 -12.86
N HIS A 459 -12.13 -29.88 -13.68
CA HIS A 459 -13.51 -29.89 -14.20
C HIS A 459 -14.55 -30.47 -13.22
N ASP A 460 -14.14 -30.92 -12.04
CA ASP A 460 -15.05 -31.44 -11.02
C ASP A 460 -15.99 -30.33 -10.53
N LYS A 461 -17.27 -30.67 -10.33
CA LYS A 461 -18.30 -29.77 -9.81
C LYS A 461 -17.91 -29.11 -8.50
N LEU A 462 -17.01 -29.72 -7.72
CA LEU A 462 -16.36 -29.11 -6.57
C LEU A 462 -15.87 -27.68 -6.87
N PHE A 463 -15.14 -27.46 -7.97
CA PHE A 463 -14.57 -26.15 -8.28
C PHE A 463 -15.60 -25.13 -8.78
N GLN A 464 -16.79 -25.58 -9.17
CA GLN A 464 -17.92 -24.70 -9.49
C GLN A 464 -18.63 -24.24 -8.21
N PHE A 465 -18.85 -25.16 -7.26
CA PHE A 465 -19.69 -24.92 -6.09
C PHE A 465 -18.93 -24.68 -4.78
N LEU A 466 -17.59 -24.73 -4.78
CA LEU A 466 -16.76 -24.57 -3.58
C LEU A 466 -17.13 -23.35 -2.70
N PRO A 467 -17.40 -22.14 -3.24
CA PRO A 467 -17.77 -20.98 -2.41
C PRO A 467 -19.07 -21.16 -1.64
N PHE A 468 -19.91 -22.12 -2.04
CA PHE A 468 -21.25 -22.38 -1.49
C PHE A 468 -21.27 -23.59 -0.57
N CYS A 469 -20.19 -24.38 -0.53
CA CYS A 469 -20.01 -25.48 0.39
C CYS A 469 -19.94 -24.95 1.84
N SER A 470 -20.83 -25.42 2.71
CA SER A 470 -20.87 -25.01 4.12
C SER A 470 -19.57 -25.33 4.84
N SER A 471 -18.95 -26.47 4.53
CA SER A 471 -17.64 -26.86 5.07
C SER A 471 -16.47 -26.01 4.55
N PHE A 472 -16.68 -25.21 3.50
CA PHE A 472 -15.70 -24.23 3.04
C PHE A 472 -15.97 -22.85 3.63
N ILE A 473 -17.24 -22.42 3.68
CA ILE A 473 -17.64 -21.14 4.29
C ILE A 473 -17.24 -21.10 5.77
N THR A 474 -17.55 -22.18 6.49
CA THR A 474 -17.25 -22.34 7.92
C THR A 474 -16.49 -23.65 8.13
N PRO A 475 -15.16 -23.67 7.93
CA PRO A 475 -14.38 -24.89 8.04
C PRO A 475 -14.49 -25.55 9.42
N PRO A 476 -14.75 -26.86 9.49
CA PRO A 476 -14.98 -27.57 10.74
C PRO A 476 -13.75 -27.52 11.64
N GLU A 477 -13.95 -27.47 12.95
CA GLU A 477 -12.81 -27.51 13.88
C GLU A 477 -12.08 -28.86 13.78
N PRO A 478 -10.74 -28.88 13.79
CA PRO A 478 -10.03 -30.14 13.83
C PRO A 478 -10.32 -30.85 15.15
N PRO A 479 -10.52 -32.18 15.16
CA PRO A 479 -10.58 -32.93 16.41
C PRO A 479 -9.30 -32.71 17.24
N PRO A 480 -9.36 -32.79 18.59
CA PRO A 480 -8.26 -32.43 19.49
C PRO A 480 -6.92 -33.11 19.17
N ASN A 481 -6.96 -34.32 18.60
CA ASN A 481 -5.78 -35.13 18.29
C ASN A 481 -5.20 -34.86 16.88
N THR A 482 -5.79 -33.91 16.13
CA THR A 482 -5.46 -33.66 14.72
C THR A 482 -4.88 -32.27 14.44
N PHE A 483 -4.58 -31.49 15.48
CA PHE A 483 -3.83 -30.24 15.32
C PHE A 483 -2.33 -30.50 15.19
N GLU A 484 -1.68 -29.77 14.30
CA GLU A 484 -0.24 -29.50 14.36
C GLU A 484 0.01 -28.22 15.16
N ALA A 485 1.19 -28.11 15.78
CA ALA A 485 1.59 -26.90 16.50
C ALA A 485 1.51 -25.68 15.55
N GLY A 486 0.57 -24.76 15.79
CA GLY A 486 0.34 -23.59 14.94
C GLY A 486 -1.07 -23.42 14.38
N GLY A 487 -2.01 -24.32 14.69
CA GLY A 487 -3.43 -24.10 14.37
C GLY A 487 -3.87 -24.59 12.97
N TYR A 488 -3.02 -25.38 12.30
CA TYR A 488 -3.27 -25.91 10.96
C TYR A 488 -3.88 -27.32 10.99
N TYR A 489 -4.64 -27.67 9.95
CA TYR A 489 -5.14 -29.04 9.77
C TYR A 489 -4.00 -30.00 9.46
N LYS A 490 -3.95 -31.14 10.15
CA LYS A 490 -3.17 -32.29 9.67
C LYS A 490 -3.58 -32.66 8.26
N ARG A 491 -2.58 -33.01 7.47
CA ARG A 491 -2.73 -33.41 6.07
C ARG A 491 -3.79 -34.49 5.87
N GLU A 492 -3.78 -35.51 6.73
CA GLU A 492 -4.69 -36.66 6.66
C GLU A 492 -6.13 -36.21 6.88
N PHE A 493 -6.37 -35.31 7.83
CA PHE A 493 -7.71 -34.78 8.08
C PHE A 493 -8.29 -34.03 6.87
N VAL A 494 -7.46 -33.26 6.16
CA VAL A 494 -7.94 -32.55 4.97
C VAL A 494 -8.28 -33.53 3.84
N PHE A 495 -7.43 -34.52 3.60
CA PHE A 495 -7.64 -35.48 2.51
C PHE A 495 -8.73 -36.52 2.80
N ASP A 496 -8.84 -36.99 4.03
CA ASP A 496 -9.73 -38.10 4.38
C ASP A 496 -11.12 -37.61 4.80
N PHE A 497 -11.22 -36.36 5.28
CA PHE A 497 -12.48 -35.81 5.80
C PHE A 497 -12.96 -34.57 5.04
N ILE A 498 -12.17 -33.48 5.00
CA ILE A 498 -12.64 -32.20 4.48
C ILE A 498 -12.96 -32.27 2.99
N ILE A 499 -11.99 -32.68 2.15
CA ILE A 499 -12.16 -32.70 0.69
C ILE A 499 -13.31 -33.63 0.25
N PRO A 500 -13.42 -34.88 0.75
CA PRO A 500 -14.57 -35.73 0.43
C PRO A 500 -15.90 -35.10 0.85
N ASN A 501 -15.94 -34.39 1.99
CA ASN A 501 -17.16 -33.72 2.42
C ASN A 501 -17.54 -32.57 1.48
N LEU A 502 -16.57 -31.77 1.05
CA LEU A 502 -16.77 -30.70 0.07
C LEU A 502 -17.27 -31.24 -1.27
N GLN A 503 -16.75 -32.38 -1.73
CA GLN A 503 -17.26 -33.02 -2.95
C GLN A 503 -18.74 -33.43 -2.80
N ARG A 504 -19.13 -34.01 -1.66
CA ARG A 504 -20.54 -34.33 -1.40
C ARG A 504 -21.43 -33.10 -1.38
N GLU A 505 -21.01 -32.04 -0.70
CA GLU A 505 -21.73 -30.75 -0.67
C GLU A 505 -21.89 -30.17 -2.08
N ALA A 506 -20.82 -30.14 -2.87
CA ALA A 506 -20.85 -29.66 -4.24
C ALA A 506 -21.77 -30.49 -5.15
N ILE A 507 -21.78 -31.82 -4.99
CA ILE A 507 -22.70 -32.71 -5.71
C ILE A 507 -24.15 -32.39 -5.33
N MET A 508 -24.46 -32.26 -4.04
CA MET A 508 -25.80 -31.91 -3.56
C MET A 508 -26.26 -30.57 -4.11
N LEU A 509 -25.41 -29.54 -4.04
CA LEU A 509 -25.69 -28.24 -4.64
C LEU A 509 -25.93 -28.35 -6.14
N SER A 510 -25.17 -29.17 -6.86
CA SER A 510 -25.36 -29.33 -8.30
C SER A 510 -26.69 -29.99 -8.70
N VAL A 511 -27.35 -30.69 -7.78
CA VAL A 511 -28.64 -31.36 -8.00
C VAL A 511 -29.81 -30.49 -7.52
N SER A 512 -29.64 -29.78 -6.40
CA SER A 512 -30.71 -28.98 -5.79
C SER A 512 -30.94 -27.63 -6.47
N THR A 513 -29.96 -27.13 -7.24
CA THR A 513 -29.98 -25.76 -7.72
C THR A 513 -30.40 -25.69 -9.19
N THR A 514 -31.69 -25.78 -9.45
CA THR A 514 -32.26 -25.73 -10.81
C THR A 514 -32.22 -24.31 -11.42
N GLU A 515 -31.93 -23.27 -10.63
CA GLU A 515 -32.08 -21.86 -11.07
C GLU A 515 -30.81 -20.98 -10.94
N LEU A 516 -29.72 -21.45 -10.32
CA LEU A 516 -28.48 -20.67 -10.25
C LEU A 516 -27.57 -21.02 -11.42
N THR A 517 -27.48 -20.12 -12.40
CA THR A 517 -26.49 -20.15 -13.47
C THR A 517 -25.11 -19.84 -12.91
N GLN A 518 -24.53 -20.76 -12.13
CA GLN A 518 -23.15 -20.63 -11.68
C GLN A 518 -22.23 -21.08 -12.80
N HIS A 519 -21.42 -20.14 -13.30
CA HIS A 519 -20.42 -20.43 -14.30
C HIS A 519 -19.24 -21.16 -13.65
N HIS A 520 -18.79 -22.25 -14.28
CA HIS A 520 -17.60 -22.95 -13.81
C HIS A 520 -16.36 -22.05 -13.95
N ILE A 521 -15.36 -22.16 -13.05
CA ILE A 521 -14.11 -21.37 -13.07
C ILE A 521 -13.27 -21.49 -14.37
N LEU A 522 -13.59 -22.45 -15.24
CA LEU A 522 -12.92 -22.67 -16.52
C LEU A 522 -13.66 -22.03 -17.69
N GLU A 523 -14.87 -21.52 -17.44
CA GLU A 523 -15.55 -20.62 -18.34
C GLU A 523 -15.00 -19.21 -18.13
N VAL A 524 -14.97 -18.41 -19.20
CA VAL A 524 -14.44 -17.04 -19.15
C VAL A 524 -15.22 -16.20 -18.13
N GLU A 525 -16.54 -16.31 -18.12
CA GLU A 525 -17.40 -15.60 -17.17
C GLU A 525 -17.19 -16.09 -15.73
N GLY A 526 -17.06 -17.40 -15.53
CA GLY A 526 -16.77 -17.97 -14.23
C GLY A 526 -15.42 -17.50 -13.68
N ALA A 527 -14.36 -17.54 -14.49
CA ALA A 527 -13.05 -17.03 -14.08
C ALA A 527 -13.10 -15.54 -13.68
N ILE A 528 -13.87 -14.71 -14.42
CA ILE A 528 -14.06 -13.29 -14.08
C ILE A 528 -14.84 -13.14 -12.77
N ASN A 529 -15.93 -13.89 -12.58
CA ASN A 529 -16.71 -13.89 -11.34
C ASN A 529 -15.90 -14.35 -10.12
N HIS A 530 -14.87 -15.16 -10.35
CA HIS A 530 -13.89 -15.59 -9.36
C HIS A 530 -12.64 -14.69 -9.31
N TYR A 531 -12.71 -13.43 -9.77
CA TYR A 531 -11.63 -12.45 -9.66
C TYR A 531 -10.31 -12.86 -10.35
N LEU A 532 -10.35 -13.75 -11.34
CA LEU A 532 -9.18 -14.17 -12.11
C LEU A 532 -8.89 -13.28 -13.32
N ASP A 533 -9.68 -12.23 -13.55
CA ASP A 533 -9.55 -11.30 -14.68
C ASP A 533 -8.19 -10.59 -14.74
N VAL A 534 -7.57 -10.36 -13.57
CA VAL A 534 -6.22 -9.78 -13.42
C VAL A 534 -5.09 -10.81 -13.41
N HIS A 535 -5.38 -12.09 -13.53
CA HIS A 535 -4.41 -13.18 -13.49
C HIS A 535 -4.18 -13.79 -14.89
N PRO A 536 -2.96 -14.31 -15.18
CA PRO A 536 -2.63 -14.86 -16.49
C PRO A 536 -3.23 -16.26 -16.69
N VAL A 537 -4.56 -16.33 -16.79
CA VAL A 537 -5.30 -17.60 -16.95
C VAL A 537 -6.05 -17.73 -18.27
N PHE A 538 -6.16 -16.65 -19.06
CA PHE A 538 -6.91 -16.68 -20.32
C PHE A 538 -5.97 -16.98 -21.48
N LYS A 539 -6.44 -17.82 -22.42
CA LYS A 539 -5.77 -18.14 -23.69
C LYS A 539 -6.66 -17.84 -24.88
N CYS A 540 -6.03 -17.49 -26.00
CA CYS A 540 -6.71 -17.32 -27.28
C CYS A 540 -6.87 -18.67 -27.97
N ARG A 541 -8.08 -19.01 -28.42
CA ARG A 541 -8.33 -20.24 -29.20
C ARG A 541 -7.71 -20.20 -30.59
N LEU A 542 -7.41 -19.00 -31.10
CA LEU A 542 -6.88 -18.80 -32.45
C LEU A 542 -5.33 -18.77 -32.48
N CYS A 543 -4.68 -18.60 -31.32
CA CYS A 543 -3.22 -18.55 -31.20
C CYS A 543 -2.74 -19.56 -30.14
N PRO A 544 -2.51 -20.83 -30.51
CA PRO A 544 -2.13 -21.88 -29.54
C PRO A 544 -0.79 -21.61 -28.85
N ASP A 545 0.15 -20.95 -29.55
CA ASP A 545 1.48 -20.61 -29.01
C ASP A 545 1.45 -19.37 -28.11
N PHE A 546 0.32 -18.65 -28.03
CA PHE A 546 0.22 -17.48 -27.18
C PHE A 546 0.01 -17.89 -25.73
N ASN A 547 0.97 -17.53 -24.88
CA ASN A 547 0.94 -17.88 -23.46
C ASN A 547 -0.30 -17.31 -22.73
N PRO A 548 -0.76 -17.97 -21.65
CA PRO A 548 -1.85 -17.46 -20.84
C PRO A 548 -1.56 -16.04 -20.36
N SER A 549 -2.57 -15.18 -20.39
CA SER A 549 -2.42 -13.77 -20.03
C SER A 549 -3.71 -13.23 -19.41
N ILE A 550 -3.60 -12.05 -18.79
CA ILE A 550 -4.72 -11.35 -18.14
C ILE A 550 -5.78 -10.96 -19.19
N ILE A 551 -7.05 -10.86 -18.78
CA ILE A 551 -8.17 -10.62 -19.72
C ILE A 551 -7.96 -9.35 -20.56
N ARG A 552 -7.41 -8.29 -19.96
CA ARG A 552 -7.17 -7.00 -20.64
C ARG A 552 -6.17 -7.14 -21.79
N LYS A 553 -5.05 -7.82 -21.55
CA LYS A 553 -4.04 -8.10 -22.59
C LYS A 553 -4.62 -8.99 -23.67
N MET A 554 -5.46 -9.95 -23.29
CA MET A 554 -6.08 -10.85 -24.24
C MET A 554 -7.10 -10.14 -25.14
N ARG A 555 -7.87 -9.18 -24.61
CA ARG A 555 -8.73 -8.29 -25.42
C ARG A 555 -7.93 -7.50 -26.45
N ASN A 556 -6.77 -6.96 -26.05
CA ASN A 556 -5.89 -6.25 -26.98
C ASN A 556 -5.32 -7.20 -28.05
N HIS A 557 -4.92 -8.40 -27.65
CA HIS A 557 -4.46 -9.43 -28.59
C HIS A 557 -5.53 -9.79 -29.63
N LEU A 558 -6.78 -10.04 -29.20
CA LEU A 558 -7.90 -10.30 -30.13
C LEU A 558 -8.12 -9.14 -31.11
N ARG A 559 -7.98 -7.89 -30.63
CA ARG A 559 -8.14 -6.70 -31.46
C ARG A 559 -7.01 -6.54 -32.47
N GLU A 560 -5.77 -6.65 -32.02
CA GLU A 560 -4.58 -6.35 -32.83
C GLU A 560 -4.22 -7.47 -33.80
N VAL A 561 -4.39 -8.74 -33.37
CA VAL A 561 -3.99 -9.91 -34.15
C VAL A 561 -5.15 -10.48 -34.97
N HIS A 562 -6.38 -10.40 -34.47
CA HIS A 562 -7.55 -11.01 -35.11
C HIS A 562 -8.61 -10.03 -35.60
N ALA A 563 -8.41 -8.72 -35.42
CA ALA A 563 -9.38 -7.66 -35.80
C ALA A 563 -10.79 -7.88 -35.22
N LEU A 564 -10.86 -8.41 -34.00
CA LEU A 564 -12.09 -8.69 -33.26
C LEU A 564 -12.36 -7.54 -32.25
N PHE A 565 -13.54 -6.92 -32.33
CA PHE A 565 -13.87 -5.67 -31.62
C PHE A 565 -15.14 -5.73 -30.74
N ALA A 566 -15.89 -6.83 -30.73
CA ALA A 566 -17.19 -6.95 -30.08
C ALA A 566 -17.15 -7.81 -28.80
N ASP A 567 -18.07 -7.59 -27.87
CA ASP A 567 -18.18 -8.39 -26.63
C ASP A 567 -18.47 -9.87 -26.89
N ARG A 568 -19.00 -10.22 -28.07
CA ARG A 568 -19.20 -11.62 -28.50
C ARG A 568 -17.88 -12.37 -28.74
N ASP A 569 -16.75 -11.67 -28.75
CA ASP A 569 -15.44 -12.23 -29.04
C ASP A 569 -14.86 -13.04 -27.86
N PHE A 570 -15.47 -12.99 -26.67
CA PHE A 570 -15.12 -13.87 -25.54
C PHE A 570 -15.27 -15.36 -25.86
N ALA A 571 -16.12 -15.74 -26.82
CA ALA A 571 -16.23 -17.10 -27.30
C ALA A 571 -14.93 -17.62 -27.96
N LYS A 572 -14.02 -16.72 -28.35
CA LYS A 572 -12.69 -17.04 -28.89
C LYS A 572 -11.63 -17.18 -27.80
N LEU A 573 -11.99 -16.98 -26.55
CA LEU A 573 -11.14 -17.23 -25.40
C LEU A 573 -11.51 -18.53 -24.71
N TYR A 574 -10.55 -19.07 -23.98
CA TYR A 574 -10.79 -20.11 -23.00
C TYR A 574 -9.87 -19.89 -21.81
N VAL A 575 -10.22 -20.51 -20.69
CA VAL A 575 -9.41 -20.44 -19.47
C VAL A 575 -8.50 -21.66 -19.44
N ASP A 576 -7.20 -21.43 -19.30
CA ASP A 576 -6.19 -22.48 -19.25
C ASP A 576 -6.25 -23.22 -17.90
N PRO A 577 -6.63 -24.52 -17.86
CA PRO A 577 -6.85 -25.22 -16.61
C PRO A 577 -5.58 -25.32 -15.75
N ASP A 578 -4.42 -25.53 -16.37
CA ASP A 578 -3.14 -25.62 -15.66
C ASP A 578 -2.75 -24.26 -15.03
N ALA A 579 -3.08 -23.16 -15.70
CA ALA A 579 -2.89 -21.83 -15.16
C ALA A 579 -3.83 -21.59 -13.96
N VAL A 580 -5.12 -21.90 -14.08
CA VAL A 580 -6.11 -21.71 -12.99
C VAL A 580 -5.72 -22.42 -11.71
N ILE A 581 -5.21 -23.65 -11.80
CA ILE A 581 -4.75 -24.40 -10.62
C ILE A 581 -3.70 -23.60 -9.82
N ASN A 582 -2.88 -22.80 -10.49
CA ASN A 582 -1.90 -21.96 -9.81
C ASN A 582 -2.50 -20.76 -9.06
N PHE A 583 -3.70 -20.32 -9.45
CA PHE A 583 -4.38 -19.14 -8.92
C PHE A 583 -5.64 -19.46 -8.09
N LEU A 584 -5.89 -20.73 -7.72
CA LEU A 584 -7.08 -21.13 -6.94
C LEU A 584 -7.27 -20.33 -5.64
N HIS A 585 -6.19 -19.96 -4.96
CA HIS A 585 -6.26 -19.18 -3.72
C HIS A 585 -6.81 -17.76 -3.95
N PHE A 586 -6.52 -17.14 -5.11
CA PHE A 586 -7.14 -15.87 -5.49
C PHE A 586 -8.63 -16.04 -5.81
N ALA A 587 -8.99 -17.19 -6.41
CA ALA A 587 -10.37 -17.46 -6.81
C ALA A 587 -11.33 -17.74 -5.65
N PHE A 588 -10.86 -18.45 -4.62
CA PHE A 588 -11.71 -18.96 -3.54
C PHE A 588 -11.45 -18.34 -2.17
N VAL A 589 -10.33 -17.61 -2.02
CA VAL A 589 -10.03 -16.84 -0.81
C VAL A 589 -9.53 -15.43 -1.19
N PRO A 590 -10.31 -14.65 -1.98
CA PRO A 590 -9.91 -13.31 -2.41
C PRO A 590 -9.66 -12.36 -1.23
N GLU A 591 -10.28 -12.61 -0.07
CA GLU A 591 -10.18 -11.83 1.16
C GLU A 591 -8.74 -11.71 1.66
N ILE A 592 -7.90 -12.73 1.41
CA ILE A 592 -6.47 -12.70 1.79
C ILE A 592 -5.70 -11.62 1.06
N ASN A 593 -6.17 -11.16 -0.11
CA ASN A 593 -5.50 -10.09 -0.84
C ASN A 593 -5.87 -8.70 -0.32
N TYR A 594 -7.03 -8.55 0.33
CA TYR A 594 -7.44 -7.29 0.95
C TYR A 594 -6.84 -7.09 2.36
N LEU A 595 -6.35 -8.17 2.96
CA LEU A 595 -5.57 -8.14 4.21
C LEU A 595 -4.07 -7.87 3.98
N LYS A 596 -3.63 -7.72 2.72
CA LYS A 596 -2.27 -7.29 2.32
C LYS A 596 -2.26 -5.79 2.06
#